data_AF-A0A4Z0L9K9-F1
#
_entry.id   AF-A0A4Z0L9K9-F1
#
_cell.length_a   1.000
_cell.length_b   1.000
_cell.length_c   1.000
_cell.angle_alpha   90.00
_cell.angle_beta   90.00
_cell.angle_gamma   90.00
#
_symmetry.space_group_name_H-M   'P 1'
#
loop_
_entity.id
_entity.type
_entity.pdbx_description
1 polymer ?
#
loop_
_entity_poly.entity_id
_entity_poly.type
_entity_poly.pdbx_seq_one_letter_code
_entity_poly.pdbx_strand_id
1 'polypeptide(L)'
;MGTNKGNTGFEKPNVDEDYLMNVISGDESVQPKEASKQHTEPKEVKHREKQRTGSLKNVNYEEVFLGNRYPSGRNGKVVYIRPDYHERLLRIVQLTRDEKTTLYSYIDNILEYHFKEFGTDIVDFFNERNKPIL
;
A
#
# COMPACT_ATOMS: atom_id res chain seq x y z
N MET A 1 24.99 -5.57 45.26
CA MET A 1 25.54 -6.59 44.35
C MET A 1 24.56 -7.77 44.33
N GLY A 2 24.27 -8.47 43.23
CA GLY A 2 24.72 -8.35 41.84
C GLY A 2 23.77 -9.15 40.91
N THR A 3 23.81 -8.88 39.60
CA THR A 3 22.87 -9.37 38.58
C THR A 3 23.02 -10.85 38.22
N ASN A 4 21.95 -11.50 37.72
CA ASN A 4 22.10 -12.53 36.69
C ASN A 4 20.90 -12.59 35.70
N LYS A 5 21.10 -13.19 34.52
CA LYS A 5 20.41 -12.84 33.26
C LYS A 5 20.10 -14.07 32.38
N GLY A 6 19.01 -14.00 31.61
CA GLY A 6 18.69 -14.90 30.48
C GLY A 6 17.46 -15.80 30.70
N ASN A 7 16.82 -16.36 29.68
CA ASN A 7 16.78 -16.02 28.26
C ASN A 7 15.42 -16.49 27.66
N THR A 8 15.06 -16.01 26.47
CA THR A 8 13.76 -16.26 25.81
C THR A 8 13.46 -17.73 25.53
N GLY A 9 12.27 -18.22 25.94
CA GLY A 9 11.70 -19.49 25.45
C GLY A 9 10.89 -19.27 24.18
N PHE A 10 11.24 -19.96 23.10
CA PHE A 10 10.43 -20.03 21.87
C PHE A 10 9.34 -21.10 22.06
N GLU A 11 8.07 -20.72 21.96
CA GLU A 11 6.98 -21.68 21.80
C GLU A 11 7.04 -22.27 20.39
N LYS A 12 6.98 -23.60 20.29
CA LYS A 12 6.94 -24.29 18.99
C LYS A 12 5.53 -24.14 18.40
N PRO A 13 5.38 -23.77 17.11
CA PRO A 13 4.08 -23.83 16.47
C PRO A 13 3.58 -25.28 16.43
N ASN A 14 2.29 -25.48 16.63
CA ASN A 14 1.66 -26.79 16.44
C ASN A 14 1.62 -27.10 14.94
N VAL A 15 2.37 -28.11 14.51
CA VAL A 15 2.49 -28.53 13.11
C VAL A 15 1.93 -29.95 13.00
N ASP A 16 0.98 -30.13 12.09
CA ASP A 16 0.39 -31.42 11.78
C ASP A 16 1.41 -32.27 10.99
N GLU A 17 2.04 -33.22 11.69
CA GLU A 17 3.07 -34.08 11.09
C GLU A 17 2.49 -35.09 10.09
N ASP A 18 1.22 -35.48 10.21
CA ASP A 18 0.54 -36.37 9.27
C ASP A 18 0.33 -35.66 7.92
N TYR A 19 -0.01 -34.37 7.92
CA TYR A 19 -0.07 -33.57 6.70
C TYR A 19 1.30 -33.46 6.01
N LEU A 20 2.38 -33.25 6.76
CA LEU A 20 3.74 -33.17 6.20
C LEU A 20 4.22 -34.51 5.64
N MET A 21 3.93 -35.62 6.32
CA MET A 21 4.26 -36.98 5.83
C MET A 21 3.61 -37.25 4.47
N ASN A 22 2.33 -36.92 4.32
CA ASN A 22 1.58 -37.13 3.07
C ASN A 22 2.10 -36.26 1.90
N VAL A 23 2.58 -35.04 2.17
CA VAL A 23 3.17 -34.16 1.13
C VAL A 23 4.56 -34.65 0.69
N ILE A 24 5.35 -35.22 1.59
CA ILE A 24 6.71 -35.70 1.28
C ILE A 24 6.70 -37.02 0.50
N SER A 25 5.72 -37.90 0.74
CA SER A 25 5.63 -39.21 0.07
C SER A 25 5.22 -39.16 -1.40
N GLY A 26 4.76 -38.02 -1.92
CA GLY A 26 4.71 -37.75 -3.37
C GLY A 26 3.62 -38.44 -4.19
N ASP A 27 2.61 -39.05 -3.56
CA ASP A 27 1.42 -39.58 -4.25
C ASP A 27 0.41 -38.45 -4.48
N GLU A 28 0.19 -38.06 -5.74
CA GLU A 28 -0.78 -37.02 -6.12
C GLU A 28 -2.23 -37.54 -6.06
N SER A 29 -3.18 -36.71 -5.61
CA SER A 29 -4.15 -36.03 -6.52
C SER A 29 -5.50 -35.60 -5.90
N VAL A 30 -6.05 -34.52 -6.50
CA VAL A 30 -7.45 -34.01 -6.55
C VAL A 30 -8.24 -33.58 -5.28
N GLN A 31 -8.92 -32.43 -5.42
CA GLN A 31 -10.15 -32.01 -4.69
C GLN A 31 -11.41 -32.74 -5.24
N PRO A 32 -12.67 -32.43 -4.85
CA PRO A 32 -13.27 -32.03 -3.55
C PRO A 32 -14.53 -32.91 -3.19
N LYS A 33 -15.14 -32.69 -1.99
CA LYS A 33 -16.61 -32.71 -1.65
C LYS A 33 -16.89 -33.17 -0.20
N GLU A 34 -17.48 -32.33 0.67
CA GLU A 34 -18.92 -32.13 0.99
C GLU A 34 -19.49 -33.06 2.08
N ALA A 35 -20.08 -32.47 3.15
CA ALA A 35 -21.37 -32.89 3.72
C ALA A 35 -21.93 -31.98 4.85
N SER A 36 -22.91 -31.10 4.53
CA SER A 36 -24.17 -30.85 5.30
C SER A 36 -24.08 -30.20 6.72
N LYS A 37 -24.88 -29.24 7.23
CA LYS A 37 -26.25 -28.66 7.06
C LYS A 37 -26.32 -27.30 7.83
N GLN A 38 -27.32 -26.39 7.80
CA GLN A 38 -28.47 -26.04 6.92
C GLN A 38 -29.02 -24.65 7.34
N HIS A 39 -29.51 -23.84 6.37
CA HIS A 39 -30.46 -22.70 6.52
C HIS A 39 -29.97 -21.44 7.28
N THR A 40 -30.41 -20.20 7.02
CA THR A 40 -31.58 -19.65 6.30
C THR A 40 -31.23 -18.43 5.42
N GLU A 41 -31.94 -18.24 4.30
CA GLU A 41 -32.10 -16.91 3.64
C GLU A 41 -33.16 -16.08 4.40
N PRO A 42 -33.06 -14.72 4.46
CA PRO A 42 -33.52 -13.93 3.31
C PRO A 42 -32.75 -12.64 3.00
N LYS A 43 -32.68 -12.34 1.70
CA LYS A 43 -32.61 -11.02 1.03
C LYS A 43 -32.43 -9.77 1.93
N GLU A 44 -31.32 -9.05 1.72
CA GLU A 44 -31.40 -7.59 1.67
C GLU A 44 -30.61 -7.01 0.48
N VAL A 45 -31.19 -5.95 -0.10
CA VAL A 45 -30.67 -5.26 -1.27
C VAL A 45 -29.78 -4.11 -0.80
N LYS A 46 -28.54 -4.01 -1.31
CA LYS A 46 -27.98 -2.71 -1.74
C LYS A 46 -26.67 -2.82 -2.52
N HIS A 47 -26.62 -1.93 -3.50
CA HIS A 47 -25.43 -1.35 -4.11
C HIS A 47 -24.36 -2.32 -4.61
N ARG A 48 -24.53 -2.65 -5.89
CA ARG A 48 -23.46 -2.48 -6.89
C ARG A 48 -22.82 -1.11 -6.71
N GLU A 49 -21.91 -1.00 -5.73
CA GLU A 49 -21.02 0.14 -5.63
C GLU A 49 -20.25 0.18 -6.94
N LYS A 50 -20.50 1.23 -7.72
CA LYS A 50 -19.79 1.44 -8.97
C LYS A 50 -18.33 1.47 -8.59
N GLN A 51 -17.57 0.45 -9.02
CA GLN A 51 -16.14 0.55 -9.14
C GLN A 51 -15.85 1.80 -9.96
N ARG A 52 -15.59 2.91 -9.27
CA ARG A 52 -14.91 4.09 -9.81
C ARG A 52 -13.43 3.72 -9.98
N THR A 53 -13.19 2.65 -10.74
CA THR A 53 -11.92 2.43 -11.46
C THR A 53 -11.88 3.44 -12.60
N GLY A 54 -11.94 4.71 -12.25
CA GLY A 54 -11.74 5.83 -13.14
C GLY A 54 -10.26 5.89 -13.48
N SER A 55 -9.92 5.32 -14.64
CA SER A 55 -8.71 5.66 -15.38
C SER A 55 -7.33 5.47 -14.73
N LEU A 56 -7.12 4.47 -13.86
CA LEU A 56 -5.77 3.90 -13.65
C LEU A 56 -5.32 2.95 -14.79
N LYS A 57 -5.92 3.08 -15.98
CA LYS A 57 -5.51 2.33 -17.17
C LYS A 57 -4.55 3.23 -17.97
N ASN A 58 -3.27 2.86 -17.96
CA ASN A 58 -2.17 3.47 -18.72
C ASN A 58 -1.51 4.74 -18.14
N VAL A 59 -1.43 4.88 -16.81
CA VAL A 59 -0.46 5.84 -16.22
C VAL A 59 0.94 5.22 -16.29
N ASN A 60 1.84 5.82 -17.07
CA ASN A 60 3.24 5.39 -17.13
C ASN A 60 3.96 5.81 -15.84
N TYR A 61 4.13 4.86 -14.92
CA TYR A 61 4.69 5.12 -13.58
C TYR A 61 6.08 5.76 -13.63
N GLU A 62 6.95 5.28 -14.52
CA GLU A 62 8.33 5.75 -14.65
C GLU A 62 8.36 7.20 -15.16
N GLU A 63 7.58 7.52 -16.17
CA GLU A 63 7.49 8.86 -16.75
C GLU A 63 6.86 9.90 -15.81
N VAL A 64 5.86 9.49 -15.03
CA VAL A 64 5.14 10.37 -14.11
C VAL A 64 5.90 10.58 -12.79
N PHE A 65 6.41 9.51 -12.18
CA PHE A 65 7.00 9.59 -10.83
C PHE A 65 8.53 9.55 -10.83
N LEU A 66 9.17 8.87 -11.78
CA LEU A 66 10.63 8.68 -11.81
C LEU A 66 11.36 9.67 -12.74
N GLY A 67 10.69 10.71 -13.22
CA GLY A 67 11.32 11.81 -13.97
C GLY A 67 11.88 12.92 -13.07
N ASN A 68 13.13 13.31 -13.24
CA ASN A 68 13.73 14.42 -12.49
C ASN A 68 13.31 15.79 -13.08
N ARG A 69 12.09 16.22 -12.77
CA ARG A 69 11.50 17.49 -13.26
C ARG A 69 11.93 18.69 -12.42
N TYR A 70 12.16 18.49 -11.13
CA TYR A 70 12.47 19.58 -10.20
C TYR A 70 13.95 19.59 -9.80
N PRO A 71 14.77 20.55 -10.26
CA PRO A 71 16.16 20.67 -9.83
C PRO A 71 16.23 21.11 -8.35
N SER A 72 17.21 20.61 -7.60
CA SER A 72 17.41 20.90 -6.16
C SER A 72 17.79 22.36 -5.86
N GLY A 73 16.89 23.30 -6.11
CA GLY A 73 17.00 24.72 -5.77
C GLY A 73 16.82 24.96 -4.26
N ARG A 74 17.46 26.01 -3.74
CA ARG A 74 17.45 26.34 -2.29
C ARG A 74 16.11 26.85 -1.73
N ASN A 75 15.02 26.79 -2.50
CA ASN A 75 13.71 27.36 -2.15
C ASN A 75 12.72 26.32 -1.59
N GLY A 76 13.17 25.08 -1.37
CA GLY A 76 12.35 24.02 -0.78
C GLY A 76 11.99 24.26 0.68
N LYS A 77 10.86 23.69 1.12
CA LYS A 77 10.45 23.62 2.53
C LYS A 77 10.68 22.19 3.05
N VAL A 78 11.07 22.06 4.32
CA VAL A 78 11.27 20.75 4.97
C VAL A 78 9.98 20.33 5.67
N VAL A 79 9.59 19.07 5.50
CA VAL A 79 8.46 18.43 6.19
C VAL A 79 8.91 17.10 6.79
N TYR A 80 8.33 16.73 7.93
CA TYR A 80 8.59 15.42 8.54
C TYR A 80 7.79 14.32 7.85
N ILE A 81 8.45 13.20 7.55
CA ILE A 81 7.87 12.00 6.96
C ILE A 81 8.10 10.84 7.94
N ARG A 82 7.12 9.93 8.09
CA ARG A 82 7.25 8.76 8.97
C ARG A 82 8.42 7.87 8.50
N PRO A 83 9.27 7.34 9.40
CA PRO A 83 10.48 6.58 9.01
C PRO A 83 10.24 5.48 7.98
N ASP A 84 9.27 4.59 8.20
CA ASP A 84 8.94 3.50 7.26
C ASP A 84 8.39 3.96 5.91
N TYR A 85 7.89 5.20 5.78
CA TYR A 85 7.62 5.79 4.46
C TYR A 85 8.89 6.38 3.85
N HIS A 86 9.70 7.10 4.61
CA HIS A 86 10.96 7.66 4.15
C HIS A 86 11.89 6.56 3.58
N GLU A 87 12.03 5.44 4.27
CA GLU A 87 12.81 4.28 3.79
C GLU A 87 12.26 3.70 2.48
N ARG A 88 10.94 3.57 2.33
CA ARG A 88 10.31 3.06 1.10
C ARG A 88 10.51 4.01 -0.07
N LEU A 89 10.29 5.31 0.12
CA LEU A 89 10.51 6.34 -0.90
C LEU A 89 11.99 6.34 -1.34
N LEU A 90 12.92 6.30 -0.38
CA LEU A 90 14.36 6.23 -0.63
C LEU A 90 14.76 4.95 -1.39
N ARG A 91 14.18 3.80 -1.03
CA ARG A 91 14.42 2.52 -1.71
C ARG A 91 14.00 2.56 -3.18
N ILE A 92 12.86 3.16 -3.50
CA ILE A 92 12.37 3.29 -4.89
C ILE A 92 13.33 4.16 -5.71
N VAL A 93 13.73 5.30 -5.16
CA VAL A 93 14.70 6.21 -5.79
C VAL A 93 16.03 5.50 -6.06
N GLN A 94 16.56 4.76 -5.08
CA GLN A 94 17.83 4.03 -5.21
C GLN A 94 17.78 2.84 -6.20
N LEU A 95 16.61 2.24 -6.42
CA LEU A 95 16.44 1.13 -7.37
C LEU A 95 16.28 1.61 -8.82
N THR A 96 16.02 2.91 -9.03
CA THR A 96 15.89 3.50 -10.35
C THR A 96 17.30 3.61 -10.97
N ARG A 97 17.55 2.87 -12.05
CA ARG A 97 18.89 2.76 -12.67
C ARG A 97 19.39 4.06 -13.31
N ASP A 98 18.49 4.94 -13.73
CA ASP A 98 18.82 6.30 -14.16
C ASP A 98 19.02 7.18 -12.91
N GLU A 99 20.28 7.51 -12.60
CA GLU A 99 20.75 8.27 -11.41
C GLU A 99 20.19 9.71 -11.26
N LYS A 100 19.22 10.10 -12.09
CA LYS A 100 18.75 11.48 -12.22
C LYS A 100 17.73 11.85 -11.16
N THR A 101 16.90 10.91 -10.71
CA THR A 101 15.78 11.22 -9.81
C THR A 101 16.23 11.26 -8.36
N THR A 102 15.99 12.40 -7.72
CA THR A 102 16.27 12.60 -6.30
C THR A 102 15.04 12.27 -5.46
N LEU A 103 15.23 11.96 -4.17
CA LEU A 103 14.12 11.82 -3.22
C LEU A 103 13.23 13.08 -3.18
N TYR A 104 13.83 14.25 -3.38
CA TYR A 104 13.10 15.51 -3.47
C TYR A 104 12.20 15.56 -4.70
N SER A 105 12.71 15.34 -5.91
CA SER A 105 11.88 15.32 -7.13
C SER A 105 10.85 14.20 -7.10
N TYR A 106 11.15 13.04 -6.50
CA TYR A 106 10.19 11.93 -6.37
C TYR A 106 8.99 12.31 -5.48
N ILE A 107 9.23 12.97 -4.34
CA ILE A 107 8.15 13.49 -3.48
C ILE A 107 7.38 14.61 -4.19
N ASP A 108 8.06 15.50 -4.91
CA ASP A 108 7.42 16.58 -5.66
C ASP A 108 6.48 16.04 -6.75
N ASN A 109 6.93 15.04 -7.53
CA ASN A 109 6.12 14.35 -8.54
C ASN A 109 4.88 13.66 -7.92
N ILE A 110 5.01 13.06 -6.73
CA ILE A 110 3.86 12.47 -6.00
C ILE A 110 2.84 13.55 -5.62
N LEU A 111 3.30 14.71 -5.16
CA LEU A 111 2.44 15.84 -4.80
C LEU A 111 1.78 16.46 -6.04
N GLU A 112 2.52 16.66 -7.13
CA GLU A 112 1.99 17.14 -8.42
C GLU A 112 0.88 16.21 -8.92
N TYR A 113 1.11 14.89 -8.93
CA TYR A 113 0.09 13.92 -9.31
C TYR A 113 -1.13 13.97 -8.39
N HIS A 114 -0.93 14.07 -7.07
CA HIS A 114 -2.02 14.20 -6.11
C HIS A 114 -2.87 15.46 -6.36
N PHE A 115 -2.25 16.62 -6.58
CA PHE A 115 -2.99 17.86 -6.88
C PHE A 115 -3.65 17.83 -8.27
N LYS A 116 -3.09 17.09 -9.23
CA LYS A 116 -3.69 16.91 -10.56
C LYS A 116 -4.95 16.04 -10.53
N GLU A 117 -4.91 14.92 -9.82
CA GLU A 117 -6.04 13.99 -9.73
C GLU A 117 -7.15 14.49 -8.77
N PHE A 118 -6.76 15.07 -7.63
CA PHE A 118 -7.70 15.44 -6.55
C PHE A 118 -7.90 16.94 -6.38
N GLY A 119 -7.30 17.79 -7.22
CA GLY A 119 -7.36 19.25 -7.07
C GLY A 119 -8.78 19.82 -7.02
N THR A 120 -9.68 19.32 -7.87
CA THR A 120 -11.11 19.69 -7.85
C THR A 120 -11.78 19.29 -6.54
N ASP A 121 -11.63 18.01 -6.14
CA ASP A 121 -12.22 17.49 -4.89
C ASP A 121 -11.72 18.26 -3.65
N ILE A 122 -10.45 18.66 -3.65
CA ILE A 122 -9.84 19.50 -2.60
C ILE A 122 -10.50 20.89 -2.58
N VAL A 123 -10.64 21.55 -3.74
CA VAL A 123 -11.26 22.87 -3.86
C VAL A 123 -12.74 22.84 -3.42
N ASP A 124 -13.49 21.83 -3.88
CA ASP A 124 -14.90 21.67 -3.53
C ASP A 124 -15.08 21.41 -2.02
N PHE A 125 -14.27 20.51 -1.43
CA PHE A 125 -14.24 20.26 0.02
C PHE A 125 -13.99 21.53 0.85
N PHE A 126 -13.09 22.41 0.38
CA PHE A 126 -12.84 23.68 1.06
C PHE A 126 -13.97 24.70 0.82
N ASN A 127 -14.55 24.79 -0.38
CA ASN A 127 -15.65 25.71 -0.67
C ASN A 127 -16.95 25.37 0.08
N GLU A 128 -17.27 24.09 0.24
CA GLU A 128 -18.45 23.64 1.00
C GLU A 128 -18.37 24.02 2.49
N ARG A 129 -17.14 24.09 3.03
CA ARG A 129 -16.86 24.40 4.45
C ARG A 129 -16.61 25.89 4.68
N ASN A 130 -15.93 26.54 3.75
CA ASN A 130 -15.70 27.99 3.73
C ASN A 130 -16.83 28.69 2.95
N LYS A 131 -18.10 28.42 3.33
CA LYS A 131 -19.23 29.11 2.70
C LYS A 131 -19.02 30.63 2.77
N PRO A 132 -19.21 31.37 1.67
CA PRO A 132 -19.12 32.83 1.70
C PRO A 132 -20.13 33.37 2.71
N ILE A 133 -19.74 34.43 3.42
CA ILE A 133 -20.46 34.99 4.58
C ILE A 133 -21.61 35.92 4.12
N LEU A 134 -22.37 35.50 3.10
CA LEU A 134 -23.47 36.22 2.47
C LEU A 134 -24.75 35.38 2.51
#